data_AF-A0A9D1ZUI3-F1
#
_entry.id   AF-A0A9D1ZUI3-F1
#
_cell.length_a   1.000
_cell.length_b   1.000
_cell.length_c   1.000
_cell.angle_alpha   90.00
_cell.angle_beta   90.00
_cell.angle_gamma   90.00
#
_symmetry.space_group_name_H-M   'P 1'
#
loop_
_entity.id
_entity.type
_entity.pdbx_description
1 polymer ?
#
loop_
_entity_poly.entity_id
_entity_poly.type
_entity_poly.pdbx_seq_one_letter_code
_entity_poly.pdbx_strand_id
1 'polypeptide(L)' 'MSVFRCSKCGRTCAGEELYICGECGAFLCGNCVHSAGELCPNCYGKANKLS' A
#
# COMPACT_ATOMS: atom_id res chain seq x y z
N MET A 1 -14.38 -10.76 -3.95
CA MET A 1 -13.58 -9.51 -3.96
C MET A 1 -12.77 -9.47 -2.67
N SER A 2 -11.45 -9.49 -2.77
CA SER A 2 -10.55 -9.43 -1.61
C SER A 2 -10.33 -7.96 -1.25
N VAL A 3 -10.81 -7.54 -0.07
CA VAL A 3 -10.60 -6.19 0.46
C VAL A 3 -9.45 -6.22 1.47
N PHE A 4 -8.48 -5.32 1.32
CA PHE A 4 -7.30 -5.27 2.19
C PHE A 4 -7.28 -3.97 2.99
N ARG A 5 -6.87 -4.05 4.26
CA ARG A 5 -6.78 -2.89 5.14
C ARG A 5 -5.41 -2.24 5.02
N CYS A 6 -5.39 -0.96 4.68
CA CYS A 6 -4.17 -0.18 4.57
C CYS A 6 -3.51 0.03 5.93
N SER A 7 -2.24 -0.31 6.03
CA SER A 7 -1.44 -0.15 7.26
C SER A 7 -1.19 1.32 7.60
N LYS A 8 -1.33 2.25 6.64
CA LYS A 8 -1.09 3.69 6.87
C LYS A 8 -2.34 4.46 7.31
N CYS A 9 -3.44 4.34 6.56
CA CYS A 9 -4.67 5.10 6.82
C CYS A 9 -5.78 4.27 7.48
N GLY A 10 -5.59 2.96 7.66
CA GLY A 10 -6.57 2.08 8.29
C GLY A 10 -7.82 1.78 7.46
N ARG A 11 -7.99 2.42 6.30
CA ARG A 11 -9.11 2.19 5.36
C ARG A 11 -8.93 0.90 4.59
N THR A 12 -10.05 0.29 4.22
CA THR A 12 -10.09 -0.82 3.27
C THR A 12 -9.96 -0.31 1.85
N CYS A 13 -9.10 -0.95 1.06
CA CYS A 13 -8.82 -0.61 -0.32
C CYS A 13 -9.06 -1.84 -1.22
N ALA A 14 -9.57 -1.58 -2.42
CA ALA A 14 -9.82 -2.60 -3.43
C ALA A 14 -8.50 -3.05 -4.08
N GLY A 15 -8.43 -4.33 -4.49
CA GLY A 15 -7.21 -4.95 -5.01
C GLY A 15 -6.58 -4.22 -6.20
N GLU A 16 -7.38 -3.61 -7.07
CA GLU A 16 -6.95 -2.89 -8.28
C GLU A 16 -6.07 -1.64 -8.02
N GLU A 17 -6.10 -1.10 -6.80
CA GLU A 17 -5.25 0.01 -6.34
C GLU A 17 -4.44 -0.36 -5.09
N LEU A 18 -4.16 -1.65 -4.90
CA LEU A 18 -3.43 -2.14 -3.74
C LEU A 18 -1.93 -2.24 -4.02
N TYR A 19 -1.14 -1.88 -3.02
CA TYR A 19 0.31 -1.97 -3.04
C TYR A 19 0.76 -2.80 -1.83
N ILE A 20 1.83 -3.56 -2.02
CA ILE A 20 2.53 -4.28 -0.95
C ILE A 20 3.97 -3.80 -0.88
N CYS A 21 4.42 -3.47 0.33
CA CYS A 21 5.83 -3.20 0.55
C CYS A 21 6.62 -4.51 0.56
N GLY A 22 7.63 -4.63 -0.30
CA GLY A 22 8.48 -5.82 -0.37
C GLY A 22 9.36 -6.03 0.87
N GLU A 23 9.57 -4.99 1.67
CA GLU A 23 10.47 -5.03 2.84
C GLU A 23 9.73 -5.29 4.15
N CYS A 24 8.63 -4.57 4.41
CA CYS A 24 7.86 -4.73 5.65
C CYS A 24 6.55 -5.51 5.49
N GLY A 25 6.16 -5.90 4.27
CA GLY A 25 4.92 -6.62 4.00
C GLY A 25 3.64 -5.80 4.21
N ALA A 26 3.77 -4.48 4.41
CA ALA A 26 2.61 -3.62 4.63
C ALA A 26 1.74 -3.49 3.37
N PHE A 27 0.43 -3.64 3.55
CA PHE A 27 -0.56 -3.36 2.51
C PHE A 27 -0.92 -1.87 2.54
N LEU A 28 -0.92 -1.23 1.37
CA LEU A 28 -1.08 0.20 1.22
C LEU A 28 -2.02 0.50 0.07
N CYS A 29 -2.88 1.51 0.24
CA CYS A 29 -3.67 2.03 -0.86
C CYS A 29 -2.80 2.87 -1.80
N GLY A 30 -3.14 2.89 -3.09
CA GLY A 30 -2.51 3.75 -4.08
C GLY A 30 -2.40 5.21 -3.63
N ASN A 31 -3.46 5.79 -3.07
CA ASN A 31 -3.42 7.15 -2.52
C ASN A 31 -2.34 7.37 -1.44
N CYS A 32 -2.14 6.38 -0.55
CA CYS A 32 -1.13 6.49 0.52
C CYS A 32 0.30 6.36 -0.04
N VAL A 33 0.49 5.50 -1.03
CA VAL A 33 1.78 5.32 -1.71
C VAL A 33 2.12 6.53 -2.58
N HIS A 34 1.15 7.04 -3.33
CA HIS A 34 1.32 8.21 -4.18
C HIS A 34 1.63 9.48 -3.35
N SER A 35 0.93 9.67 -2.23
CA SER A 35 1.24 10.75 -1.27
C SER A 35 2.64 10.62 -0.63
N ALA A 36 3.20 9.40 -0.62
CA ALA A 36 4.53 9.12 -0.09
C ALA A 36 5.63 9.06 -1.17
N GLY A 37 5.32 9.47 -2.41
CA GLY A 37 6.29 9.47 -3.52
C GLY A 37 6.65 8.07 -4.02
N GLU A 38 5.67 7.18 -4.12
CA GLU A 38 5.83 5.78 -4.55
C GLU A 38 6.65 4.89 -3.60
N LEU A 39 6.88 5.37 -2.38
CA LEU A 39 7.52 4.62 -1.31
C LEU A 39 6.51 4.12 -0.29
N CYS A 40 6.93 3.10 0.47
CA CYS A 40 6.21 2.63 1.62
C CYS A 40 6.25 3.70 2.74
N PRO A 41 5.11 4.24 3.20
CA PRO A 41 5.09 5.27 4.24
C PRO A 41 5.41 4.75 5.65
N ASN A 42 5.66 3.43 5.81
CA ASN A 42 5.99 2.81 7.09
C ASN A 42 7.50 2.58 7.26
N CYS A 43 8.19 2.18 6.20
CA CYS A 43 9.62 1.85 6.25
C CYS A 43 10.45 2.54 5.17
N TYR A 44 9.84 3.42 4.37
CA TYR A 44 10.45 4.09 3.20
C TYR A 44 10.99 3.13 2.13
N GLY A 45 10.59 1.86 2.21
CA GLY A 45 10.96 0.82 1.27
C GLY A 45 10.16 0.84 -0.02
N LYS A 46 10.49 -0.05 -0.95
CA LYS A 46 9.82 -0.11 -2.25
C LYS A 46 8.39 -0.68 -2.12
N ALA A 47 7.39 0.11 -2.54
CA ALA A 47 6.00 -0.33 -2.63
C ALA A 47 5.72 -0.86 -4.04
N ASN A 48 5.30 -2.12 -4.15
CA ASN A 48 4.99 -2.75 -5.43
C ASN A 48 3.47 -2.81 -5.61
N LYS A 49 2.97 -2.43 -6.78
CA LYS A 49 1.55 -2.55 -7.11
C LYS A 49 1.19 -4.02 -7.28
N LEU A 50 0.12 -4.46 -6.61
CA LEU A 50 -0.52 -5.76 -6.83
C LEU A 50 -1.54 -5.58 -7.97
N SER A 51 -1.05 -5.64 -9.21
CA SER A 51 -1.88 -5.70 -10.42
C SER A 51 -2.10 -7.14 -10.86
#